data_AF-A0A383CGM8-F1
#
_entry.id   AF-A0A383CGM8-F1
#
_cell.length_a   1.000
_cell.length_b   1.000
_cell.length_c   1.000
_cell.angle_alpha   90.00
_cell.angle_beta   90.00
_cell.angle_gamma   90.00
#
_symmetry.space_group_name_H-M   'P 1'
#
loop_
_entity.id
_entity.type
_entity.pdbx_description
1 polymer ?
#
loop_
_entity_poly.entity_id
_entity_poly.type
_entity_poly.pdbx_seq_one_letter_code
_entity_poly.pdbx_strand_id
1 'polypeptide(L)'
;FQRPSPTHMLKFLREFDKSKINEFILVVTKLIGIERATPSLLSRMSKSTMGFSDMVECNTHSKIIGQKYHYLKNHSLLSDCYFYLGYVTRNNFMKIQNLHRKPEFIHILKTAFDLESDTTKIESYANELQQAANSLLSSLHK
;
A
#
# COMPACT_ATOMS: atom_id res chain seq x y z
N PHE A 1 19.53 11.76 3.47
CA PHE A 1 18.86 10.53 3.95
C PHE A 1 18.39 9.71 2.77
N GLN A 2 18.97 8.52 2.55
CA GLN A 2 18.52 7.61 1.49
C GLN A 2 17.28 6.87 2.01
N ARG A 3 16.14 7.05 1.35
CA ARG A 3 14.87 6.44 1.78
C ARG A 3 14.98 4.92 1.56
N PRO A 4 14.76 4.08 2.58
CA PRO A 4 14.81 2.62 2.41
C PRO A 4 13.76 2.18 1.40
N SER A 5 14.05 1.11 0.65
CA SER A 5 13.06 0.55 -0.28
C SER A 5 11.82 0.07 0.47
N PRO A 6 10.64 -0.03 -0.19
CA PRO A 6 9.40 -0.43 0.47
C PRO A 6 9.49 -1.74 1.26
N THR A 7 10.18 -2.73 0.70
CA THR A 7 10.44 -4.02 1.37
C THR A 7 11.26 -3.87 2.65
N HIS A 8 12.25 -2.97 2.66
CA HIS A 8 13.05 -2.70 3.87
C HIS A 8 12.25 -1.94 4.92
N MET A 9 11.34 -1.03 4.51
CA MET A 9 10.42 -0.37 5.44
C MET A 9 9.51 -1.38 6.14
N LEU A 10 8.93 -2.32 5.39
CA LEU A 10 8.07 -3.34 5.98
C LEU A 10 8.84 -4.27 6.92
N LYS A 11 10.07 -4.65 6.57
CA LYS A 11 10.96 -5.40 7.45
C LYS A 11 11.20 -4.66 8.78
N PHE A 12 11.53 -3.37 8.72
CA PHE A 12 11.73 -2.55 9.92
C PHE A 12 10.47 -2.49 10.81
N LEU A 13 9.28 -2.36 10.20
CA LEU A 13 8.01 -2.38 10.94
C LEU A 13 7.75 -3.72 11.63
N ARG A 14 8.13 -4.85 11.00
CA ARG A 14 7.98 -6.20 11.57
C ARG A 14 8.97 -6.49 12.70
N GLU A 15 10.15 -5.88 12.67
CA GLU A 15 11.23 -6.06 13.66
C GLU A 15 11.09 -5.10 14.86
N PHE A 16 10.06 -4.27 14.90
CA PHE A 16 9.85 -3.31 15.98
C PHE A 16 9.48 -4.02 17.30
N ASP A 17 10.14 -3.68 18.39
CA ASP A 17 9.87 -4.28 19.70
C ASP A 17 8.42 -4.08 20.16
N LYS A 18 7.91 -5.05 20.94
CA LYS A 18 6.57 -5.00 21.51
C LYS A 18 6.41 -3.74 22.35
N SER A 19 5.50 -2.89 21.91
CA SER A 19 5.19 -1.59 22.51
C SER A 19 3.79 -1.17 22.06
N LYS A 20 3.22 -0.15 22.70
CA LYS A 20 1.96 0.47 22.24
C LYS A 20 2.07 1.02 20.80
N ILE A 21 3.29 1.40 20.39
CA ILE A 21 3.58 1.81 19.00
C ILE A 21 3.48 0.60 18.07
N ASN A 22 4.03 -0.55 18.45
CA ASN A 22 3.90 -1.79 17.67
C ASN A 22 2.43 -2.22 17.55
N GLU A 23 1.64 -2.15 18.61
CA GLU A 23 0.19 -2.44 18.57
C GLU A 23 -0.55 -1.55 17.55
N PHE A 24 -0.24 -0.25 17.54
CA PHE A 24 -0.78 0.67 16.53
C PHE A 24 -0.32 0.29 15.10
N ILE A 25 0.95 -0.07 14.91
CA ILE A 25 1.48 -0.54 13.62
C ILE A 25 0.75 -1.79 13.14
N LEU A 26 0.42 -2.73 14.04
CA LEU A 26 -0.35 -3.93 13.70
C LEU A 26 -1.75 -3.57 13.18
N VAL A 27 -2.45 -2.63 13.84
CA VAL A 27 -3.74 -2.13 13.33
C VAL A 27 -3.58 -1.51 11.94
N VAL A 28 -2.60 -0.63 11.74
CA VAL A 28 -2.39 0.02 10.44
C VAL A 28 -2.04 -0.98 9.34
N THR A 29 -1.17 -1.95 9.61
CA THR A 29 -0.76 -2.97 8.62
C THR A 29 -1.90 -3.93 8.28
N LYS A 30 -2.76 -4.27 9.25
CA LYS A 30 -4.03 -4.98 9.05
C LYS A 30 -4.97 -4.18 8.14
N LEU A 31 -5.20 -2.89 8.45
CA LEU A 31 -6.12 -2.03 7.71
C LEU A 31 -5.67 -1.74 6.28
N ILE A 32 -4.36 -1.63 6.04
CA ILE A 32 -3.80 -1.52 4.68
C ILE A 32 -4.05 -2.80 3.87
N GLY A 33 -4.30 -3.94 4.54
CA GLY A 33 -4.57 -5.21 3.88
C GLY A 33 -3.30 -5.93 3.42
N ILE A 34 -2.17 -5.73 4.09
CA ILE A 34 -0.91 -6.40 3.72
C ILE A 34 -1.04 -7.93 3.80
N GLU A 35 -1.90 -8.43 4.68
CA GLU A 35 -2.11 -9.86 4.90
C GLU A 35 -3.14 -10.51 3.96
N ARG A 36 -3.95 -9.73 3.23
CA ARG A 36 -4.91 -10.27 2.23
C ARG A 36 -4.28 -10.50 0.85
N ALA A 37 -2.96 -10.37 0.74
CA ALA A 37 -2.23 -10.48 -0.51
C ALA A 37 -2.33 -11.90 -1.09
N THR A 38 -3.03 -12.04 -2.21
CA THR A 38 -3.09 -13.28 -2.99
C THR A 38 -2.37 -13.14 -4.32
N PRO A 39 -1.86 -14.23 -4.93
CA PRO A 39 -1.22 -14.15 -6.24
C PRO A 39 -2.10 -13.54 -7.35
N SER A 40 -3.41 -13.80 -7.30
CA SER A 40 -4.38 -13.24 -8.27
C SER A 40 -4.61 -11.74 -8.05
N LEU A 41 -4.73 -11.31 -6.79
CA LEU A 41 -4.81 -9.89 -6.44
C LEU A 41 -3.55 -9.14 -6.88
N LEU A 42 -2.37 -9.63 -6.49
CA LEU A 42 -1.09 -9.01 -6.84
C LEU A 42 -0.88 -8.94 -8.35
N SER A 43 -1.35 -9.94 -9.11
CA SER A 43 -1.27 -9.89 -10.57
C SER A 43 -2.14 -8.77 -11.17
N ARG A 44 -3.32 -8.50 -10.61
CA ARG A 44 -4.17 -7.40 -11.05
C ARG A 44 -3.57 -6.05 -10.64
N MET A 45 -3.16 -5.93 -9.38
CA MET A 45 -2.49 -4.73 -8.86
C MET A 45 -1.26 -4.39 -9.70
N SER A 46 -0.38 -5.35 -9.99
CA SER A 46 0.83 -5.14 -10.79
C SER A 46 0.53 -4.58 -12.18
N LYS A 47 -0.45 -5.14 -12.89
CA LYS A 47 -0.87 -4.63 -14.21
C LYS A 47 -1.35 -3.19 -14.12
N SER A 48 -2.20 -2.88 -13.13
CA SER A 48 -2.70 -1.52 -12.93
C SER A 48 -1.62 -0.54 -12.48
N THR A 49 -0.72 -0.93 -11.58
CA THR A 49 0.41 -0.10 -11.13
C THR A 49 1.36 0.20 -12.29
N MET A 50 1.68 -0.78 -13.15
CA MET A 50 2.52 -0.58 -14.33
C MET A 50 1.86 0.37 -15.33
N GLY A 51 0.60 0.10 -15.71
CA GLY A 51 -0.13 0.95 -16.65
C GLY A 51 -0.30 2.39 -16.12
N PHE A 52 -0.57 2.53 -14.82
CA PHE A 52 -0.63 3.83 -14.18
C PHE A 52 0.72 4.55 -14.20
N SER A 53 1.82 3.84 -13.97
CA SER A 53 3.18 4.40 -14.08
C SER A 53 3.46 4.92 -15.48
N ASP A 54 3.10 4.15 -16.52
CA ASP A 54 3.29 4.55 -17.92
C ASP A 54 2.50 5.81 -18.25
N MET A 55 1.27 5.92 -17.74
CA MET A 55 0.39 7.09 -17.95
C MET A 55 0.87 8.37 -17.24
N VAL A 56 1.63 8.23 -16.14
CA VAL A 56 2.08 9.37 -15.32
C VAL A 56 3.49 9.83 -15.70
N GLU A 57 4.41 8.89 -15.94
CA GLU A 57 5.84 9.18 -16.02
C GLU A 57 6.45 8.99 -17.42
N CYS A 58 5.73 8.35 -18.35
CA CYS A 58 6.17 8.12 -19.74
C CYS A 58 7.63 7.64 -19.89
N ASN A 59 8.09 6.73 -19.01
CA ASN A 59 9.47 6.24 -18.98
C ASN A 59 9.53 4.71 -18.78
N THR A 60 10.71 4.14 -18.55
CA THR A 60 10.91 2.68 -18.42
C THR A 60 10.58 2.10 -17.02
N HIS A 61 9.98 2.87 -16.11
CA HIS A 61 9.71 2.43 -14.74
C HIS A 61 8.73 1.25 -14.65
N SER A 62 7.78 1.13 -15.57
CA SER A 62 6.86 -0.04 -15.62
C SER A 62 7.62 -1.36 -15.76
N LYS A 63 8.72 -1.40 -16.52
CA LYS A 63 9.58 -2.59 -16.64
C LYS A 63 10.22 -2.95 -15.30
N ILE A 64 10.71 -1.95 -14.56
CA ILE A 64 11.30 -2.14 -13.23
C ILE A 64 10.25 -2.66 -12.24
N ILE A 65 9.03 -2.10 -12.28
CA ILE A 65 7.90 -2.53 -11.45
C ILE A 65 7.55 -4.00 -11.73
N GLY A 66 7.44 -4.37 -13.02
CA GLY A 66 7.17 -5.74 -13.43
C GLY A 66 8.23 -6.72 -12.94
N GLN A 67 9.51 -6.40 -13.13
CA GLN A 67 10.63 -7.22 -12.65
C GLN A 67 10.59 -7.42 -11.13
N LYS A 68 10.32 -6.34 -10.37
CA LYS A 68 10.24 -6.40 -8.90
C LYS A 68 9.03 -7.24 -8.44
N TYR A 69 7.87 -7.09 -9.08
CA TYR A 69 6.70 -7.92 -8.85
C TYR A 69 7.00 -9.41 -9.08
N HIS A 70 7.60 -9.77 -10.23
CA HIS A 70 7.94 -11.15 -10.54
C HIS A 70 8.91 -11.74 -9.52
N TYR A 71 9.93 -10.98 -9.13
CA TYR A 71 10.85 -11.41 -8.08
C TYR A 71 10.14 -11.70 -6.76
N LEU A 72 9.35 -10.75 -6.24
CA LEU A 72 8.70 -10.90 -4.93
C LEU A 72 7.68 -12.05 -4.95
N LYS A 73 6.89 -12.17 -6.03
CA LYS A 73 5.93 -13.25 -6.21
C LYS A 73 6.62 -14.63 -6.26
N ASN A 74 7.69 -14.77 -7.05
CA ASN A 74 8.37 -16.05 -7.22
C ASN A 74 9.08 -16.54 -5.95
N HIS A 75 9.37 -15.63 -5.01
CA HIS A 75 9.93 -15.96 -3.70
C HIS A 75 8.89 -15.99 -2.58
N SER A 76 7.58 -16.03 -2.92
CA SER A 76 6.48 -16.08 -1.95
C SER A 76 6.41 -14.88 -0.97
N LEU A 77 7.00 -13.75 -1.34
CA LEU A 77 7.01 -12.52 -0.55
C LEU A 77 5.75 -11.69 -0.85
N LEU A 78 4.57 -12.26 -0.61
CA LEU A 78 3.29 -11.69 -1.05
C LEU A 78 2.94 -10.37 -0.37
N SER A 79 3.10 -10.30 0.95
CA SER A 79 2.87 -9.07 1.73
C SER A 79 3.82 -7.95 1.32
N ASP A 80 5.09 -8.27 1.11
CA ASP A 80 6.11 -7.34 0.64
C ASP A 80 5.81 -6.86 -0.78
N CYS A 81 5.29 -7.74 -1.64
CA CYS A 81 4.81 -7.41 -2.97
C CYS A 81 3.62 -6.46 -2.92
N TYR A 82 2.64 -6.73 -2.06
CA TYR A 82 1.46 -5.89 -1.87
C TYR A 82 1.88 -4.47 -1.45
N PHE A 83 2.70 -4.38 -0.41
CA PHE A 83 3.20 -3.10 0.09
C PHE A 83 4.01 -2.34 -0.96
N TYR A 84 4.87 -3.04 -1.71
CA TYR A 84 5.64 -2.45 -2.80
C TYR A 84 4.74 -1.84 -3.89
N LEU A 85 3.74 -2.57 -4.37
CA LEU A 85 2.83 -2.11 -5.42
C LEU A 85 1.99 -0.91 -4.96
N GLY A 86 1.44 -0.98 -3.74
CA GLY A 86 0.71 0.15 -3.15
C GLY A 86 1.59 1.40 -2.99
N TYR A 87 2.84 1.22 -2.56
CA TYR A 87 3.79 2.32 -2.39
C TYR A 87 4.17 3.00 -3.71
N VAL A 88 4.47 2.22 -4.76
CA VAL A 88 4.76 2.76 -6.09
C VAL A 88 3.55 3.49 -6.65
N THR A 89 2.37 2.89 -6.55
CA THR A 89 1.10 3.51 -6.98
C THR A 89 0.89 4.84 -6.26
N ARG A 90 1.09 4.90 -4.93
CA ARG A 90 1.02 6.14 -4.14
C ARG A 90 1.99 7.20 -4.67
N ASN A 91 3.24 6.84 -4.95
CA ASN A 91 4.22 7.81 -5.45
C ASN A 91 3.85 8.39 -6.81
N ASN A 92 3.32 7.56 -7.72
CA ASN A 92 2.84 8.04 -9.01
C ASN A 92 1.57 8.88 -8.85
N PHE A 93 0.67 8.49 -7.96
CA PHE A 93 -0.55 9.22 -7.65
C PHE A 93 -0.26 10.65 -7.19
N MET A 94 0.73 10.82 -6.31
CA MET A 94 1.13 12.14 -5.80
C MET A 94 1.70 13.08 -6.88
N LYS A 95 2.04 12.57 -8.07
CA LYS A 95 2.55 13.40 -9.19
C LYS A 95 1.44 13.95 -10.07
N ILE A 96 0.21 13.45 -9.93
CA ILE A 96 -0.91 13.85 -10.79
C ILE A 96 -1.47 15.18 -10.31
N GLN A 97 -1.59 16.11 -11.25
CA GLN A 97 -2.36 17.33 -11.07
C GLN A 97 -3.74 17.18 -11.71
N ASN A 98 -4.75 17.85 -11.16
CA ASN A 98 -6.11 17.92 -11.73
C ASN A 98 -6.75 16.54 -11.98
N LEU A 99 -6.67 15.61 -11.01
CA LEU A 99 -7.22 14.24 -11.12
C LEU A 99 -8.70 14.21 -11.56
N HIS A 100 -9.49 15.20 -11.15
CA HIS A 100 -10.91 15.34 -11.55
C HIS A 100 -11.11 15.45 -13.07
N ARG A 101 -10.07 15.82 -13.83
CA ARG A 101 -10.08 15.88 -15.30
C ARG A 101 -9.60 14.59 -15.97
N LYS A 102 -9.26 13.56 -15.19
CA LYS A 102 -8.70 12.28 -15.65
C LYS A 102 -9.53 11.09 -15.14
N PRO A 103 -10.83 11.02 -15.48
CA PRO A 103 -11.71 9.94 -15.02
C PRO A 103 -11.21 8.54 -15.43
N GLU A 104 -10.42 8.44 -16.52
CA GLU A 104 -9.77 7.21 -16.97
C GLU A 104 -8.85 6.58 -15.91
N PHE A 105 -8.32 7.39 -14.99
CA PHE A 105 -7.47 6.89 -13.91
C PHE A 105 -8.26 6.19 -12.80
N ILE A 106 -9.54 6.50 -12.62
CA ILE A 106 -10.32 6.01 -11.47
C ILE A 106 -10.36 4.48 -11.43
N HIS A 107 -10.63 3.83 -12.58
CA HIS A 107 -10.71 2.37 -12.65
C HIS A 107 -9.36 1.70 -12.39
N ILE A 108 -8.28 2.29 -12.91
CA ILE A 108 -6.91 1.79 -12.72
C ILE A 108 -6.50 1.94 -11.25
N LEU A 109 -6.78 3.09 -10.65
CA LEU A 109 -6.46 3.39 -9.26
C LEU A 109 -7.22 2.51 -8.28
N LYS A 110 -8.50 2.21 -8.53
CA LYS A 110 -9.28 1.27 -7.72
C LYS A 110 -8.58 -0.09 -7.59
N THR A 111 -8.04 -0.59 -8.71
CA THR A 111 -7.35 -1.88 -8.74
C THR A 111 -5.93 -1.78 -8.20
N ALA A 112 -5.19 -0.73 -8.55
CA ALA A 112 -3.80 -0.54 -8.12
C ALA A 112 -3.66 -0.32 -6.61
N PHE A 113 -4.65 0.32 -5.98
CA PHE A 113 -4.72 0.50 -4.52
C PHE A 113 -5.49 -0.59 -3.79
N ASP A 114 -6.14 -1.51 -4.50
CA ASP A 114 -7.00 -2.53 -3.89
C ASP A 114 -8.06 -1.89 -2.96
N LEU A 115 -8.81 -0.91 -3.49
CA LEU A 115 -9.77 -0.15 -2.69
C LEU A 115 -10.95 -1.03 -2.26
N GLU A 116 -11.27 -0.99 -0.97
CA GLU A 116 -12.50 -1.56 -0.43
C GLU A 116 -13.70 -0.72 -0.90
N SER A 117 -14.79 -1.40 -1.25
CA SER A 117 -16.04 -0.78 -1.71
C SER A 117 -17.20 -1.01 -0.75
N ASP A 118 -17.07 -2.00 0.13
CA ASP A 118 -18.06 -2.29 1.18
C ASP A 118 -18.03 -1.19 2.25
N THR A 119 -19.10 -0.39 2.29
CA THR A 119 -19.23 0.76 3.20
C THR A 119 -19.20 0.35 4.67
N THR A 120 -19.75 -0.82 5.01
CA THR A 120 -19.76 -1.32 6.39
C THR A 120 -18.34 -1.70 6.83
N LYS A 121 -17.55 -2.30 5.94
CA LYS A 121 -16.12 -2.55 6.22
C LYS A 121 -15.33 -1.26 6.34
N ILE A 122 -15.57 -0.28 5.46
CA ILE A 122 -14.90 1.02 5.53
C ILE A 122 -15.19 1.72 6.87
N GLU A 123 -16.44 1.72 7.31
CA GLU A 123 -16.82 2.29 8.61
C GLU A 123 -16.14 1.54 9.77
N SER A 124 -16.11 0.20 9.71
CA SER A 124 -15.37 -0.60 10.69
C SER A 124 -13.87 -0.25 10.71
N TYR A 125 -13.24 -0.09 9.54
CA TYR A 125 -11.83 0.28 9.43
C TYR A 125 -11.56 1.69 9.98
N ALA A 126 -12.47 2.64 9.73
CA ALA A 126 -12.38 3.99 10.28
C ALA A 126 -12.46 3.96 11.81
N ASN A 127 -13.39 3.18 12.36
CA ASN A 127 -13.55 3.01 13.81
C ASN A 127 -12.32 2.36 14.45
N GLU A 128 -11.79 1.28 13.88
CA GLU A 128 -10.56 0.63 14.36
C GLU A 128 -9.37 1.60 14.36
N LEU A 129 -9.20 2.38 13.28
CA LEU A 129 -8.12 3.36 13.17
C LEU A 129 -8.27 4.49 14.21
N GLN A 130 -9.48 5.01 14.39
CA GLN A 130 -9.78 6.07 15.35
C GLN A 130 -9.50 5.62 16.79
N GLN A 131 -9.89 4.40 17.14
CA GLN A 131 -9.60 3.81 18.46
C GLN A 131 -8.10 3.66 18.66
N ALA A 132 -7.39 3.08 17.70
CA ALA A 132 -5.95 2.89 17.78
C ALA A 132 -5.19 4.22 17.91
N ALA A 133 -5.60 5.25 17.17
CA ALA A 133 -5.03 6.59 17.26
C ALA A 133 -5.26 7.23 18.64
N ASN A 134 -6.46 7.12 19.20
CA ASN A 134 -6.77 7.63 20.54
C ASN A 134 -5.97 6.90 21.63
N SER A 135 -5.83 5.58 21.51
CA SER A 135 -5.00 4.78 22.42
C SER A 135 -3.53 5.20 22.36
N LEU A 136 -3.00 5.47 21.16
CA LEU A 136 -1.64 5.98 20.99
C LEU A 136 -1.47 7.37 21.62
N LEU A 137 -2.37 8.32 21.34
CA LEU A 137 -2.30 9.68 21.90
C LEU A 137 -2.37 9.68 23.43
N SER A 138 -3.29 8.91 24.00
CA SER A 138 -3.39 8.78 25.47
C SER A 138 -2.16 8.15 26.11
N SER A 139 -1.37 7.38 25.36
CA SER A 139 -0.13 6.80 25.84
C SER A 139 1.06 7.76 25.84
N LEU A 140 1.01 8.82 25.02
CA LEU A 140 2.05 9.86 24.97
C LEU A 140 1.85 10.92 26.06
N HIS A 141 0.65 11.00 26.64
CA HIS A 141 0.30 11.95 27.70
C HIS A 141 0.42 11.34 29.12
N LYS A 142 0.99 10.13 29.23
CA LYS A 142 1.38 9.49 30.50
C LYS A 142 2.89 9.46 30.61
#